data_AF-A0A1Q6PWX0-F1
#
_entry.id   AF-A0A1Q6PWX0-F1
#
_cell.length_a   1.000
_cell.length_b   1.000
_cell.length_c   1.000
_cell.angle_alpha   90.00
_cell.angle_beta   90.00
_cell.angle_gamma   90.00
#
_symmetry.space_group_name_H-M   'P 1'
#
loop_
_entity.id
_entity.type
_entity.pdbx_description
1 polymer ?
#
loop_
_entity_poly.entity_id
_entity_poly.type
_entity_poly.pdbx_seq_one_letter_code
_entity_poly.pdbx_strand_id
1 'polypeptide(L)'
;MKTYDLGFGCLGNGITVYNRNRMCGGDYQTVAHIAPCGAYKLYIPLPDEAQAQIIRQARNAAKAFRQTWAETGQMRRLEELSEHVMTYAQFKAFGGYDALLTLTAEQSLALFIQYTCINQGYINPNKHEIF
;
A
#
# COMPACT_ATOMS: atom_id res chain seq x y z
N MET A 1 16.58 -12.90 22.16
CA MET A 1 15.78 -11.80 22.75
C MET A 1 14.81 -11.33 21.68
N LYS A 2 13.49 -11.49 21.85
CA LYS A 2 12.50 -10.95 20.91
C LYS A 2 12.47 -9.43 21.11
N THR A 3 13.21 -8.68 20.30
CA THR A 3 13.47 -7.26 20.55
C THR A 3 12.29 -6.36 20.16
N TYR A 4 11.41 -6.82 19.27
CA TYR A 4 10.20 -6.12 18.85
C TYR A 4 8.99 -7.04 18.99
N ASP A 5 7.98 -6.59 19.76
CA ASP A 5 6.65 -7.18 19.77
C ASP A 5 5.72 -6.29 18.95
N LEU A 6 5.46 -6.67 17.70
CA LEU A 6 4.67 -5.87 16.78
C LEU A 6 3.18 -6.11 16.98
N GLY A 7 2.40 -5.04 17.13
CA GLY A 7 0.96 -5.04 16.95
C GLY A 7 0.56 -4.47 15.58
N PHE A 8 -0.61 -4.89 15.10
CA PHE A 8 -1.16 -4.50 13.81
C PHE A 8 -2.60 -4.03 14.02
N GLY A 9 -2.88 -2.77 13.69
CA GLY A 9 -4.22 -2.18 13.83
C GLY A 9 -4.68 -1.54 12.53
N CYS A 10 -5.93 -1.78 12.16
CA CYS A 10 -6.57 -1.11 11.03
C CYS A 10 -6.95 0.32 11.45
N LEU A 11 -6.20 1.31 10.97
CA LEU A 11 -6.37 2.71 11.34
C LEU A 11 -6.18 3.56 10.09
N GLY A 12 -7.20 4.32 9.71
CA GLY A 12 -7.23 5.06 8.44
C GLY A 12 -7.33 4.13 7.23
N ASN A 13 -6.56 4.43 6.18
CA ASN A 13 -6.56 3.71 4.91
C ASN A 13 -5.56 2.55 4.89
N GLY A 14 -5.25 1.90 6.01
CA GLY A 14 -4.25 0.84 6.04
C GLY A 14 -4.07 0.18 7.39
N ILE A 15 -2.95 -0.55 7.51
CA ILE A 15 -2.53 -1.20 8.74
C ILE A 15 -1.39 -0.40 9.34
N THR A 16 -1.65 0.16 10.52
CA THR A 16 -0.63 0.77 11.36
C THR A 16 0.10 -0.31 12.14
N VAL A 17 1.42 -0.30 12.10
CA VAL A 17 2.28 -1.24 12.82
C VAL A 17 2.93 -0.51 13.99
N TYR A 18 2.78 -1.04 15.20
CA TYR A 18 3.28 -0.42 16.42
C TYR A 18 4.08 -1.41 17.26
N ASN A 19 5.05 -0.91 18.03
CA ASN A 19 5.85 -1.72 18.95
C ASN A 19 5.20 -1.73 20.34
N ARG A 20 4.63 -2.86 20.74
CA ARG A 20 3.95 -3.03 22.04
C ARG A 20 4.90 -2.90 23.24
N ASN A 21 6.20 -3.09 23.03
CA ASN A 21 7.20 -2.94 24.09
C ASN A 21 7.66 -1.49 24.29
N ARG A 22 7.18 -0.52 23.48
CA ARG A 22 7.60 0.87 23.57
C ARG A 22 6.43 1.83 23.48
N MET A 23 6.21 2.61 24.53
CA MET A 23 5.24 3.70 24.53
C MET A 23 5.88 5.02 24.09
N CYS A 24 5.11 5.87 23.41
CA CYS A 24 5.46 7.22 23.03
C CYS A 24 4.20 8.08 23.09
N GLY A 25 4.20 9.14 23.92
CA GLY A 25 3.07 10.08 24.00
C GLY A 25 1.74 9.47 24.47
N GLY A 26 1.78 8.39 25.27
CA GLY A 26 0.58 7.72 25.78
C GLY A 26 0.01 6.60 24.90
N ASP A 27 0.60 6.35 23.73
CA ASP A 27 0.26 5.24 22.84
C ASP A 27 1.50 4.37 22.55
N TYR A 28 1.33 3.22 21.89
CA TYR A 28 2.44 2.44 21.37
C TYR A 28 3.14 3.18 20.23
N GLN A 29 4.47 3.11 20.20
CA GLN A 29 5.23 3.74 19.13
C GLN A 29 4.86 3.13 17.77
N THR A 30 4.33 3.93 16.86
CA THR A 30 4.18 3.55 15.45
C THR A 30 5.55 3.39 14.79
N VAL A 31 5.79 2.25 14.17
CA VAL A 31 7.07 1.91 13.54
C VAL A 31 6.99 1.74 12.03
N ALA A 32 5.80 1.45 11.51
CA ALA A 32 5.55 1.31 10.07
C ALA A 32 4.07 1.49 9.72
N HIS A 33 3.80 1.64 8.43
CA HIS A 33 2.45 1.63 7.85
C HIS A 33 2.41 0.72 6.62
N ILE A 34 1.34 -0.07 6.47
CA ILE A 34 1.07 -0.92 5.32
C ILE A 34 -0.21 -0.42 4.65
N ALA A 35 -0.12 0.03 3.40
CA ALA A 35 -1.26 0.44 2.59
C ALA A 35 -2.14 -0.78 2.22
N PRO A 36 -3.39 -0.59 1.76
CA PRO A 36 -4.31 -1.69 1.45
C PRO A 36 -3.75 -2.58 0.35
N CYS A 37 -3.09 -1.98 -0.64
CA CYS A 37 -2.39 -2.67 -1.71
C CYS A 37 -1.10 -3.40 -1.26
N GLY A 38 -0.81 -3.41 0.04
CA GLY A 38 0.34 -4.08 0.65
C GLY A 38 1.66 -3.33 0.54
N ALA A 39 1.73 -2.21 -0.18
CA ALA A 39 2.93 -1.37 -0.13
C ALA A 39 3.15 -0.87 1.30
N TYR A 40 4.38 -0.86 1.80
CA TYR A 40 4.66 -0.52 3.20
C TYR A 40 5.74 0.57 3.33
N LYS A 41 5.71 1.32 4.43
CA LYS A 41 6.69 2.35 4.77
C LYS A 41 7.18 2.11 6.19
N LEU A 42 8.50 2.05 6.36
CA LEU A 42 9.12 1.98 7.69
C LEU A 42 9.42 3.40 8.15
N TYR A 43 9.04 3.74 9.38
CA TYR A 43 9.33 5.05 9.97
C TYR A 43 10.64 5.04 10.76
N ILE A 44 11.08 3.85 11.20
CA ILE A 44 12.36 3.64 11.87
C ILE A 44 13.05 2.38 11.34
N PRO A 45 14.39 2.27 11.45
CA PRO A 45 15.08 1.01 11.21
C PRO A 45 14.58 -0.08 12.16
N LEU A 46 14.32 -1.27 11.62
CA LEU A 46 13.83 -2.43 12.37
C LEU A 46 14.75 -3.64 12.13
N PRO A 47 14.87 -4.56 13.10
CA PRO A 47 15.56 -5.84 12.89
C PRO A 47 14.88 -6.69 11.81
N ASP A 48 15.65 -7.55 11.16
CA ASP A 48 15.19 -8.39 10.04
C ASP A 48 13.95 -9.22 10.39
N GLU A 49 13.88 -9.78 11.61
CA GLU A 49 12.70 -10.55 12.07
C GLU A 49 11.43 -9.69 12.10
N ALA A 50 11.53 -8.44 12.56
CA ALA A 50 10.40 -7.51 12.60
C ALA A 50 9.99 -7.07 11.20
N GLN A 51 10.97 -6.78 10.32
CA GLN A 51 10.70 -6.46 8.92
C GLN A 51 10.04 -7.63 8.18
N ALA A 52 10.48 -8.87 8.43
CA ALA A 52 9.90 -10.07 7.83
C ALA A 52 8.42 -10.25 8.23
N GLN A 53 8.05 -9.94 9.47
CA GLN A 53 6.65 -9.95 9.91
C GLN A 53 5.81 -8.90 9.18
N ILE A 54 6.34 -7.69 9.01
CA ILE A 54 5.69 -6.60 8.26
C ILE A 54 5.51 -7.01 6.79
N ILE A 55 6.55 -7.55 6.14
CA ILE A 55 6.50 -7.99 4.74
C ILE A 55 5.47 -9.10 4.56
N ARG A 56 5.38 -10.06 5.50
CA ARG A 56 4.34 -11.10 5.46
C ARG A 56 2.94 -10.51 5.53
N GLN A 57 2.70 -9.57 6.45
CA GLN A 57 1.40 -8.91 6.57
C GLN A 57 1.07 -8.07 5.33
N ALA A 58 2.07 -7.37 4.79
CA ALA A 58 2.00 -6.60 3.55
C ALA A 58 1.60 -7.46 2.35
N ARG A 59 2.20 -8.66 2.20
CA ARG A 59 1.82 -9.61 1.15
C ARG A 59 0.39 -10.13 1.28
N ASN A 60 -0.06 -10.39 2.50
CA ASN A 60 -1.44 -10.80 2.75
C ASN A 60 -2.43 -9.69 2.35
N ALA A 61 -2.14 -8.44 2.73
CA ALA A 61 -2.94 -7.28 2.33
C ALA A 61 -2.95 -7.11 0.80
N ALA A 62 -1.78 -7.18 0.15
CA ALA A 62 -1.66 -7.10 -1.31
C ALA A 62 -2.52 -8.14 -2.03
N LYS A 63 -2.52 -9.40 -1.56
CA LYS A 63 -3.32 -10.47 -2.15
C LYS A 63 -4.82 -10.17 -2.08
N ALA A 64 -5.32 -9.79 -0.90
CA ALA A 64 -6.73 -9.47 -0.69
C ALA A 64 -7.16 -8.25 -1.51
N PHE A 65 -6.33 -7.21 -1.53
CA PHE A 65 -6.63 -5.99 -2.28
C PHE A 65 -6.59 -6.21 -3.79
N ARG A 66 -5.62 -6.97 -4.31
CA ARG A 66 -5.57 -7.31 -5.75
C ARG A 66 -6.82 -8.05 -6.19
N GLN A 67 -7.31 -9.01 -5.40
CA GLN A 67 -8.56 -9.71 -5.71
C GLN A 67 -9.74 -8.73 -5.75
N THR A 68 -9.88 -7.90 -4.71
CA THR A 68 -10.95 -6.88 -4.63
C THR A 68 -10.87 -5.91 -5.82
N TRP A 69 -9.67 -5.46 -6.18
CA TRP A 69 -9.45 -4.56 -7.31
C TRP A 69 -9.76 -5.22 -8.65
N ALA A 70 -9.45 -6.50 -8.82
CA ALA A 70 -9.76 -7.25 -10.03
C ALA A 70 -11.27 -7.38 -10.24
N GLU A 71 -12.01 -7.64 -9.17
CA GLU A 71 -13.48 -7.73 -9.13
C GLU A 71 -14.15 -6.35 -9.24
N THR A 72 -13.44 -5.27 -8.91
CA THR A 72 -13.92 -3.90 -9.07
C THR A 72 -14.17 -3.60 -10.55
N GLY A 73 -15.39 -3.16 -10.89
CA GLY A 73 -15.77 -2.82 -12.26
C GLY A 73 -14.87 -1.75 -12.87
N GLN A 74 -14.64 -1.82 -14.19
CA GLN A 74 -13.76 -0.92 -14.92
C GLN A 74 -14.07 0.56 -14.66
N MET A 75 -15.35 0.95 -14.65
CA MET A 75 -15.78 2.32 -14.39
C MET A 75 -15.41 2.80 -12.97
N ARG A 76 -15.50 1.92 -11.97
CA ARG A 76 -15.12 2.29 -10.60
C ARG A 76 -13.61 2.44 -10.46
N ARG A 77 -12.83 1.58 -11.12
CA ARG A 77 -11.36 1.74 -11.18
C ARG A 77 -10.96 3.04 -11.89
N LEU A 78 -11.67 3.40 -12.96
CA LEU A 78 -11.47 4.65 -13.69
C LEU A 78 -11.71 5.87 -12.79
N GLU A 79 -12.85 5.89 -12.11
CA GLU A 79 -13.21 6.95 -11.16
C GLU A 79 -12.15 7.08 -10.07
N GLU A 80 -11.75 5.97 -9.45
CA GLU A 80 -10.70 5.97 -8.42
C GLU A 80 -9.38 6.57 -8.96
N LEU A 81 -8.96 6.15 -10.16
CA LEU A 81 -7.72 6.63 -10.76
C LEU A 81 -7.77 8.12 -11.12
N SER A 82 -8.90 8.59 -11.65
CA SER A 82 -9.04 9.96 -12.15
C SER A 82 -9.37 10.98 -11.05
N GLU A 83 -10.15 10.60 -10.05
CA GLU A 83 -10.68 11.52 -9.03
C GLU A 83 -9.90 11.48 -7.71
N HIS A 84 -9.21 10.37 -7.41
CA HIS A 84 -8.60 10.16 -6.08
C HIS A 84 -7.10 9.84 -6.11
N VAL A 85 -6.62 9.21 -7.18
CA VAL A 85 -5.22 8.76 -7.26
C VAL A 85 -4.33 9.76 -8.00
N MET A 86 -4.76 10.23 -9.16
CA MET A 86 -3.98 11.14 -9.99
C MET A 86 -4.45 12.58 -9.80
N THR A 87 -3.51 13.52 -9.81
CA THR A 87 -3.84 14.92 -10.05
C THR A 87 -4.36 15.09 -11.48
N TYR A 88 -5.12 16.15 -11.74
CA TYR A 88 -5.60 16.45 -13.10
C TYR A 88 -4.46 16.52 -14.13
N ALA A 89 -3.31 17.09 -13.78
CA ALA A 89 -2.14 17.16 -14.66
C ALA A 89 -1.58 15.76 -15.01
N GLN A 90 -1.47 14.87 -14.02
CA GLN A 90 -1.03 13.49 -14.23
C GLN A 90 -2.04 12.70 -15.07
N PHE A 91 -3.33 12.84 -14.78
CA PHE A 91 -4.41 12.24 -15.54
C PHE A 91 -4.38 12.67 -17.01
N LYS A 92 -4.23 13.97 -17.26
CA LYS A 92 -4.10 14.51 -18.63
C LYS A 92 -2.84 14.02 -19.33
N ALA A 93 -1.70 13.97 -18.62
CA ALA A 93 -0.45 13.45 -19.17
C ALA A 93 -0.51 11.95 -19.50
N PHE A 94 -1.33 11.18 -18.78
CA PHE A 94 -1.55 9.76 -19.05
C PHE A 94 -2.41 9.51 -20.32
N GLY A 95 -3.11 10.53 -20.83
CA GLY A 95 -4.03 10.41 -21.96
C GLY A 95 -5.51 10.48 -21.58
N GLY A 96 -5.83 10.83 -20.34
CA GLY A 96 -7.20 11.03 -19.88
C GLY A 96 -8.04 9.75 -19.84
N TYR A 97 -9.37 9.92 -19.98
CA TYR A 97 -10.32 8.81 -19.89
C TYR A 97 -10.10 7.75 -20.96
N ASP A 98 -9.79 8.15 -22.20
CA ASP A 98 -9.58 7.22 -23.31
C ASP A 98 -8.45 6.22 -23.00
N ALA A 99 -7.33 6.71 -22.47
CA ALA A 99 -6.22 5.85 -22.07
C ALA A 99 -6.59 4.98 -20.86
N LEU A 100 -7.17 5.56 -19.80
CA LEU A 100 -7.49 4.81 -18.58
C LEU A 100 -8.54 3.70 -18.81
N LEU A 101 -9.52 3.91 -19.70
CA LEU A 101 -10.54 2.92 -20.03
C LEU A 101 -9.95 1.66 -20.68
N THR A 102 -8.81 1.77 -21.36
CA THR A 102 -8.16 0.61 -22.00
C THR A 102 -7.40 -0.28 -21.03
N LEU A 103 -7.21 0.15 -19.77
CA LEU A 103 -6.39 -0.57 -18.83
C LEU A 103 -7.06 -1.85 -18.34
N THR A 104 -6.24 -2.90 -18.23
CA THR A 104 -6.62 -4.09 -17.49
C THR A 104 -6.73 -3.81 -15.98
N ALA A 105 -7.33 -4.73 -15.24
CA ALA A 105 -7.33 -4.70 -13.79
C ALA A 105 -5.92 -4.57 -13.19
N GLU A 106 -4.96 -5.31 -13.77
CA GLU A 106 -3.59 -5.33 -13.27
C GLU A 106 -2.84 -4.04 -13.60
N GLN A 107 -3.02 -3.50 -14.81
CA GLN A 107 -2.41 -2.21 -15.19
C GLN A 107 -2.95 -1.05 -14.36
N SER A 108 -4.27 -1.01 -14.15
CA SER A 108 -4.89 0.00 -13.28
C SER A 108 -4.45 -0.14 -11.83
N LEU A 109 -4.25 -1.37 -11.32
CA LEU A 109 -3.68 -1.60 -9.99
C LEU A 109 -2.24 -1.10 -9.89
N ALA A 110 -1.42 -1.35 -10.92
CA ALA A 110 -0.04 -0.87 -10.95
C ALA A 110 0.02 0.66 -10.87
N LEU A 111 -0.88 1.37 -11.58
CA LEU A 111 -1.01 2.82 -11.49
C LEU A 111 -1.46 3.27 -10.10
N PHE A 112 -2.48 2.61 -9.53
CA PHE A 112 -2.92 2.88 -8.16
C PHE A 112 -1.74 2.79 -7.19
N ILE A 113 -0.99 1.68 -7.21
CA ILE A 113 0.17 1.46 -6.33
C ILE A 113 1.25 2.53 -6.57
N GLN A 114 1.54 2.85 -7.83
CA GLN A 114 2.58 3.81 -8.18
C GLN A 114 2.28 5.20 -7.59
N TYR A 115 1.08 5.72 -7.84
CA TYR A 115 0.72 7.09 -7.48
C TYR A 115 0.36 7.25 -6.00
N THR A 116 -0.35 6.29 -5.41
CA THR A 116 -0.75 6.38 -3.98
C THR A 116 0.38 6.01 -3.02
N CYS A 117 1.27 5.10 -3.42
CA CYS A 117 2.24 4.51 -2.51
C CYS A 117 3.70 4.79 -2.93
N ILE A 118 4.12 4.34 -4.11
CA ILE A 118 5.56 4.38 -4.48
C ILE A 118 6.07 5.82 -4.59
N ASN A 119 5.29 6.72 -5.21
CA ASN A 119 5.62 8.14 -5.28
C ASN A 119 5.66 8.82 -3.89
N GLN A 120 5.07 8.21 -2.87
CA GLN A 120 5.05 8.70 -1.48
C GLN A 120 6.12 8.03 -0.58
N GLY A 121 7.02 7.25 -1.19
CA GLY A 121 8.13 6.57 -0.51
C GLY A 121 7.77 5.25 0.16
N TYR A 122 6.66 4.62 -0.25
CA TYR A 122 6.36 3.24 0.14
C TYR A 122 7.15 2.24 -0.70
N ILE A 123 7.38 1.06 -0.13
CA ILE A 123 8.07 -0.07 -0.74
C ILE A 123 7.02 -1.09 -1.16
N ASN A 124 7.06 -1.51 -2.43
CA ASN A 124 6.26 -2.64 -2.90
C ASN A 124 6.88 -3.95 -2.40
N PRO A 125 6.21 -4.76 -1.56
CA PRO A 125 6.73 -6.02 -1.05
C PRO A 125 6.95 -7.09 -2.15
N ASN A 126 6.36 -6.88 -3.33
CA ASN A 126 6.39 -7.81 -4.46
C ASN A 126 7.25 -7.27 -5.61
N LYS A 127 8.06 -6.21 -5.40
CA LYS A 127 8.90 -5.60 -6.45
C LYS A 127 9.86 -6.60 -7.14
N HIS A 128 10.19 -7.70 -6.46
CA HIS A 128 11.08 -8.75 -6.96
C HIS A 128 10.35 -10.04 -7.36
N GLU A 129 9.02 -10.08 -7.25
CA GLU A 129 8.22 -11.16 -7.81
C GLU A 129 8.01 -10.80 -9.29
N ILE A 130 8.95 -11.27 -10.12
CA ILE A 130 8.85 -11.21 -11.58
C ILE A 130 7.57 -12.00 -11.95
N PHE A 131 6.62 -11.35 -12.62
CA PHE A 131 5.51 -12.02 -13.30
C PHE A 131 5.99 -12.53 -14.66
#